data_AF-A0A5D2SV23-F1
#
_entry.id   AF-A0A5D2SV23-F1
#
_cell.length_a   1.000
_cell.length_b   1.000
_cell.length_c   1.000
_cell.angle_alpha   90.00
_cell.angle_beta   90.00
_cell.angle_gamma   90.00
#
_symmetry.space_group_name_H-M   'P 1'
#
loop_
_entity.id
_entity.type
_entity.pdbx_description
1 polymer ?
#
loop_
_entity_poly.entity_id
_entity_poly.type
_entity_poly.pdbx_seq_one_letter_code
_entity_poly.pdbx_strand_id
1 'polypeptide(L)'
;MESPNISLEEMMKLIEGFVDILVLSSGYQSSGLPTHWDSDNIKRGFQWALFFENVYQESIQELDAALSKMTSHPSFPQARSFLSEHLLHNLPLRDSHLRAVIIVIVEMDLSDLSQTEHDCLNAYLNNLTLQSRICMRDTSTSSPDLTPTVQTEKSGIDNFTKIALHELFRRQFSVSCVSVIEEELDFLSNAMRHSSRTDSDSSLFREQMNHEIVPALLR
;
A
#
# COMPACT_ATOMS: atom_id res chain seq x y z
N MET A 1 30.34 8.51 -22.13
CA MET A 1 29.24 9.23 -21.49
C MET A 1 29.71 9.47 -20.07
N GLU A 2 30.08 10.71 -19.73
CA GLU A 2 30.58 11.04 -18.39
C GLU A 2 29.41 10.98 -17.41
N SER A 3 29.57 10.19 -16.34
CA SER A 3 28.62 10.18 -15.22
C SER A 3 28.63 11.57 -14.57
N PRO A 4 27.46 12.18 -14.29
CA PRO A 4 27.41 13.48 -13.62
C PRO A 4 28.08 13.36 -12.25
N ASN A 5 29.21 14.04 -12.07
CA ASN A 5 29.89 14.14 -10.78
C ASN A 5 29.06 15.03 -9.85
N ILE A 6 28.10 14.44 -9.14
CA ILE A 6 27.40 15.08 -8.03
C ILE A 6 28.12 14.74 -6.73
N SER A 7 28.41 15.76 -5.93
CA SER A 7 29.06 15.58 -4.63
C SER A 7 28.09 14.98 -3.60
N LEU A 8 28.63 14.38 -2.53
CA LEU A 8 27.81 13.86 -1.42
C LEU A 8 26.93 14.97 -0.79
N GLU A 9 27.44 16.19 -0.70
CA GLU A 9 26.71 17.34 -0.18
C GLU A 9 25.50 17.69 -1.07
N GLU A 10 25.69 17.70 -2.38
CA GLU A 10 24.60 17.93 -3.34
C GLU A 10 23.59 16.79 -3.33
N MET A 11 24.04 15.54 -3.19
CA MET A 11 23.14 14.39 -3.07
C MET A 11 22.26 14.48 -1.82
N MET A 12 22.80 14.94 -0.67
CA MET A 12 21.98 15.17 0.53
C MET A 12 20.93 16.26 0.31
N LYS A 13 21.28 17.37 -0.35
CA LYS A 13 20.31 18.42 -0.70
C LYS A 13 19.19 17.90 -1.62
N LEU A 14 19.51 17.00 -2.55
CA LEU A 14 18.50 16.36 -3.38
C LEU A 14 17.59 15.44 -2.55
N ILE A 15 18.14 14.65 -1.62
CA ILE A 15 17.34 13.79 -0.74
C ILE A 15 16.38 14.64 0.11
N GLU A 16 16.85 15.76 0.67
CA GLU A 16 16.00 16.70 1.40
C GLU A 16 14.87 17.24 0.51
N GLY A 17 15.18 17.67 -0.72
CA GLY A 17 14.18 18.11 -1.69
C GLY A 17 13.17 17.02 -2.06
N PHE A 18 13.59 15.76 -2.12
CA PHE A 18 12.68 14.63 -2.35
C PHE A 18 11.69 14.46 -1.21
N VAL A 19 12.18 14.56 0.03
CA VAL A 19 11.33 14.44 1.22
C VAL A 19 10.30 15.57 1.25
N ASP A 20 10.67 16.79 0.90
CA ASP A 20 9.72 17.90 0.76
C ASP A 20 8.66 17.63 -0.31
N ILE A 21 9.06 17.12 -1.48
CA ILE A 21 8.12 16.75 -2.55
C ILE A 21 7.23 15.59 -2.12
N LEU A 22 7.74 14.61 -1.37
CA LEU A 22 6.95 13.50 -0.83
C LEU A 22 5.84 14.02 0.09
N VAL A 23 6.17 14.94 1.00
CA VAL A 23 5.21 15.58 1.90
C VAL A 23 4.13 16.33 1.12
N LEU A 24 4.54 17.13 0.11
CA LEU A 24 3.64 17.88 -0.75
C LEU A 24 2.73 16.99 -1.61
N SER A 25 3.29 15.92 -2.17
CA SER A 25 2.55 14.91 -2.96
C SER A 25 1.50 14.20 -2.12
N SER A 26 1.77 14.08 -0.82
CA SER A 26 0.85 13.53 0.18
C SER A 26 -0.18 14.55 0.69
N GLY A 27 -0.28 15.73 0.07
CA GLY A 27 -1.26 16.73 0.46
C GLY A 27 -0.99 17.34 1.84
N TYR A 28 0.27 17.40 2.26
CA TYR A 28 0.72 18.14 3.44
C TYR A 28 1.78 19.19 3.08
N GLN A 29 1.91 20.20 3.92
CA GLN A 29 3.06 21.10 3.90
C GLN A 29 4.15 20.55 4.83
N SER A 30 5.40 21.01 4.69
CA SER A 30 6.49 20.63 5.61
C SER A 30 6.21 21.01 7.09
N SER A 31 5.25 21.92 7.34
CA SER A 31 4.73 22.24 8.68
C SER A 31 3.77 21.18 9.26
N GLY A 32 3.43 20.14 8.49
CA GLY A 32 2.45 19.12 8.84
C GLY A 32 0.99 19.54 8.60
N LEU A 33 0.75 20.77 8.13
CA LEU A 33 -0.61 21.23 7.83
C LEU A 33 -1.14 20.60 6.54
N PRO A 34 -2.43 20.22 6.48
CA PRO A 34 -3.05 19.79 5.24
C PRO A 34 -2.95 20.88 4.17
N THR A 35 -2.55 20.49 2.96
CA THR A 35 -2.61 21.33 1.76
C THR A 35 -3.52 20.69 0.72
N HIS A 36 -3.72 21.39 -0.38
CA HIS A 36 -4.42 20.82 -1.52
C HIS A 36 -3.60 19.65 -2.08
N TRP A 37 -4.26 18.49 -2.21
CA TRP A 37 -3.74 17.36 -2.95
C TRP A 37 -3.80 17.67 -4.44
N ASP A 38 -2.67 18.08 -5.03
CA ASP A 38 -2.59 18.51 -6.42
C ASP A 38 -1.83 17.49 -7.29
N SER A 39 -2.20 17.40 -8.58
CA SER A 39 -1.58 16.48 -9.54
C SER A 39 -0.13 16.84 -9.86
N ASP A 40 0.23 18.11 -9.73
CA ASP A 40 1.55 18.63 -10.10
C ASP A 40 2.63 18.17 -9.11
N ASN A 41 2.32 18.15 -7.81
CA ASN A 41 3.19 17.62 -6.77
C ASN A 41 3.33 16.11 -6.93
N ILE A 42 2.24 15.37 -7.16
CA ILE A 42 2.29 13.93 -7.41
C ILE A 42 3.20 13.62 -8.61
N LYS A 43 3.01 14.34 -9.72
CA LYS A 43 3.83 14.19 -10.92
C LYS A 43 5.30 14.49 -10.65
N ARG A 44 5.57 15.57 -9.91
CA ARG A 44 6.93 15.87 -9.43
C ARG A 44 7.49 14.74 -8.58
N GLY A 45 6.71 14.20 -7.64
CA GLY A 45 7.12 13.05 -6.84
C GLY A 45 7.60 11.88 -7.69
N PHE A 46 6.81 11.49 -8.69
CA PHE A 46 7.18 10.39 -9.58
C PHE A 46 8.41 10.72 -10.45
N GLN A 47 8.56 11.97 -10.90
CA GLN A 47 9.75 12.42 -11.62
C GLN A 47 11.02 12.36 -10.75
N TRP A 48 10.92 12.81 -9.50
CA TRP A 48 12.03 12.71 -8.54
C TRP A 48 12.36 11.25 -8.22
N ALA A 49 11.35 10.41 -8.03
CA ALA A 49 11.56 8.98 -7.81
C ALA A 49 12.29 8.31 -8.99
N LEU A 50 11.89 8.63 -10.22
CA LEU A 50 12.59 8.16 -11.43
C LEU A 50 14.02 8.68 -11.51
N PHE A 51 14.23 9.97 -11.19
CA PHE A 51 15.56 10.57 -11.15
C PHE A 51 16.48 9.83 -10.18
N PHE A 52 16.04 9.55 -8.96
CA PHE A 52 16.86 8.82 -7.99
C PHE A 52 17.19 7.41 -8.44
N GLU A 53 16.23 6.67 -9.02
CA GLU A 53 16.52 5.34 -9.56
C GLU A 53 17.61 5.38 -10.63
N ASN A 54 17.58 6.38 -11.51
CA ASN A 54 18.63 6.54 -12.54
C ASN A 54 19.98 6.93 -11.92
N VAL A 55 20.01 7.85 -10.96
CA VAL A 55 21.25 8.23 -10.24
C VAL A 55 21.86 7.04 -9.51
N TYR A 56 21.04 6.19 -8.88
CA TYR A 56 21.51 4.98 -8.23
C TYR A 56 22.04 3.93 -9.22
N GLN A 57 21.52 3.88 -10.44
CA GLN A 57 21.99 2.97 -11.49
C GLN A 57 23.27 3.44 -12.18
N GLU A 58 23.45 4.76 -12.38
CA GLU A 58 24.58 5.37 -13.11
C GLU A 58 25.76 5.79 -12.20
N SER A 59 25.80 5.17 -11.02
CA SER A 59 26.56 5.54 -9.82
C SER A 59 27.94 6.19 -10.00
N ILE A 60 28.18 7.18 -9.13
CA ILE A 60 29.31 8.11 -9.04
C ILE A 60 30.51 7.44 -8.35
N GLN A 61 31.72 7.65 -8.87
CA GLN A 61 32.95 6.94 -8.46
C GLN A 61 33.27 6.93 -6.95
N GLU A 62 32.91 7.96 -6.18
CA GLU A 62 33.15 8.00 -4.72
C GLU A 62 32.05 7.32 -3.88
N LEU A 63 30.85 7.19 -4.43
CA LEU A 63 29.66 6.68 -3.74
C LEU A 63 29.34 5.22 -4.14
N ASP A 64 30.04 4.72 -5.15
CA ASP A 64 29.74 3.49 -5.88
C ASP A 64 29.76 2.22 -5.03
N ALA A 65 30.78 2.01 -4.18
CA ALA A 65 30.86 0.79 -3.38
C ALA A 65 29.76 0.69 -2.31
N ALA A 66 29.40 1.83 -1.69
CA ALA A 66 28.38 1.85 -0.64
C ALA A 66 26.97 1.75 -1.24
N LEU A 67 26.69 2.51 -2.31
CA LEU A 67 25.41 2.41 -3.01
C LEU A 67 25.23 1.08 -3.71
N SER A 68 26.24 0.57 -4.42
CA SER A 68 26.17 -0.76 -5.06
C SER A 68 25.86 -1.85 -4.03
N LYS A 69 26.50 -1.81 -2.86
CA LYS A 69 26.17 -2.73 -1.76
C LYS A 69 24.74 -2.55 -1.27
N MET A 70 24.26 -1.32 -1.13
CA MET A 70 22.92 -1.02 -0.62
C MET A 70 21.83 -1.40 -1.63
N THR A 71 21.99 -1.06 -2.91
CA THR A 71 21.06 -1.36 -4.01
C THR A 71 21.07 -2.82 -4.42
N SER A 72 22.16 -3.56 -4.16
CA SER A 72 22.21 -5.01 -4.34
C SER A 72 21.33 -5.77 -3.36
N HIS A 73 20.88 -5.14 -2.27
CA HIS A 73 20.01 -5.78 -1.31
C HIS A 73 18.61 -5.96 -1.93
N PRO A 74 18.03 -7.18 -1.93
CA PRO A 74 16.73 -7.43 -2.55
C PRO A 74 15.58 -6.60 -1.96
N SER A 75 15.73 -6.13 -0.73
CA SER A 75 14.75 -5.27 -0.04
C SER A 75 15.08 -3.77 -0.13
N PHE A 76 16.08 -3.37 -0.93
CA PHE A 76 16.34 -1.96 -1.12
C PHE A 76 15.16 -1.33 -1.86
N PRO A 77 14.49 -0.33 -1.29
CA PRO A 77 13.29 0.22 -1.89
C PRO A 77 13.65 0.94 -3.18
N GLN A 78 13.05 0.50 -4.29
CA GLN A 78 13.01 1.29 -5.52
C GLN A 78 12.17 2.54 -5.26
N ALA A 79 12.70 3.72 -5.56
CA ALA A 79 12.08 4.99 -5.17
C ALA A 79 10.66 5.14 -5.73
N ARG A 80 10.37 4.61 -6.93
CA ARG A 80 9.02 4.62 -7.52
C ARG A 80 8.06 3.67 -6.81
N SER A 81 8.56 2.52 -6.37
CA SER A 81 7.79 1.57 -5.55
C SER A 81 7.46 2.20 -4.19
N PHE A 82 8.46 2.78 -3.52
CA PHE A 82 8.30 3.48 -2.26
C PHE A 82 7.27 4.61 -2.35
N LEU A 83 7.36 5.48 -3.37
CA LEU A 83 6.41 6.56 -3.55
C LEU A 83 4.99 6.04 -3.82
N SER A 84 4.84 5.00 -4.64
CA SER A 84 3.54 4.40 -4.96
C SER A 84 2.91 3.81 -3.71
N GLU A 85 3.65 3.02 -2.94
CA GLU A 85 3.22 2.50 -1.63
C GLU A 85 2.85 3.67 -0.71
N HIS A 86 3.67 4.72 -0.65
CA HIS A 86 3.42 5.86 0.22
C HIS A 86 2.09 6.55 -0.08
N LEU A 87 1.84 6.89 -1.35
CA LEU A 87 0.62 7.59 -1.76
C LEU A 87 -0.61 6.69 -1.69
N LEU A 88 -0.45 5.40 -1.97
CA LEU A 88 -1.55 4.46 -2.02
C LEU A 88 -1.88 3.82 -0.68
N HIS A 89 -1.02 3.84 0.33
CA HIS A 89 -1.26 3.17 1.63
C HIS A 89 -1.36 4.12 2.83
N ASN A 90 -0.65 5.26 2.85
CA ASN A 90 -0.49 6.03 4.10
C ASN A 90 -1.62 7.01 4.45
N LEU A 91 -2.72 7.05 3.70
CA LEU A 91 -3.80 8.02 3.93
C LEU A 91 -5.19 7.41 3.79
N PRO A 92 -6.22 8.04 4.40
CA PRO A 92 -7.59 7.86 3.96
C PRO A 92 -7.68 8.30 2.50
N LEU A 93 -7.51 7.32 1.62
CA LEU A 93 -7.46 7.51 0.18
C LEU A 93 -8.87 7.74 -0.31
N ARG A 94 -9.21 9.01 -0.48
CA ARG A 94 -10.47 9.42 -1.11
C ARG A 94 -10.39 9.14 -2.61
N ASP A 95 -11.56 8.96 -3.23
CA ASP A 95 -11.69 8.78 -4.68
C ASP A 95 -10.95 9.85 -5.48
N SER A 96 -10.96 11.11 -5.00
CA SER A 96 -10.24 12.21 -5.63
C SER A 96 -8.72 12.02 -5.61
N HIS A 97 -8.16 11.51 -4.51
CA HIS A 97 -6.72 11.25 -4.38
C HIS A 97 -6.32 10.08 -5.28
N LEU A 98 -7.07 8.97 -5.23
CA LEU A 98 -6.84 7.81 -6.07
C LEU A 98 -6.90 8.20 -7.55
N ARG A 99 -7.91 8.97 -7.95
CA ARG A 99 -8.06 9.47 -9.33
C ARG A 99 -6.86 10.33 -9.73
N ALA A 100 -6.41 11.25 -8.88
CA ALA A 100 -5.27 12.10 -9.19
C ALA A 100 -3.99 11.28 -9.39
N VAL A 101 -3.72 10.31 -8.51
CA VAL A 101 -2.57 9.40 -8.63
C VAL A 101 -2.63 8.57 -9.91
N ILE A 102 -3.78 7.94 -10.21
CA ILE A 102 -3.95 7.13 -11.42
C ILE A 102 -3.77 7.97 -12.68
N ILE A 103 -4.35 9.17 -12.75
CA ILE A 103 -4.21 10.06 -13.90
C ILE A 103 -2.73 10.37 -14.16
N VAL A 104 -2.00 10.79 -13.13
CA VAL A 104 -0.57 11.12 -13.26
C VAL A 104 0.23 9.91 -13.74
N ILE A 105 -0.04 8.72 -13.19
CA ILE A 105 0.65 7.48 -13.59
C ILE A 105 0.40 7.15 -15.06
N VAL A 106 -0.87 7.20 -15.49
CA VAL A 106 -1.25 6.97 -16.90
C VAL A 106 -0.59 8.00 -17.82
N GLU A 107 -0.61 9.27 -17.44
CA GLU A 107 0.03 10.35 -18.21
C GLU A 107 1.54 10.15 -18.35
N MET A 108 2.22 9.75 -17.27
CA MET A 108 3.66 9.51 -17.28
C MET A 108 4.03 8.30 -18.14
N ASP A 109 3.31 7.19 -18.00
CA ASP A 109 3.54 5.99 -18.81
C ASP A 109 3.23 6.22 -20.30
N LEU A 110 2.16 6.96 -20.62
CA LEU A 110 1.85 7.34 -22.00
C LEU A 110 2.90 8.27 -22.59
N SER A 111 3.42 9.22 -21.79
CA SER A 111 4.49 10.13 -22.21
C SER A 111 5.77 9.35 -22.55
N ASP A 112 6.11 8.33 -21.77
CA ASP A 112 7.26 7.46 -22.03
C ASP A 112 7.05 6.59 -23.29
N LEU A 113 5.88 5.93 -23.40
CA LEU A 113 5.53 5.11 -24.57
C LEU A 113 5.49 5.91 -25.87
N SER A 114 5.03 7.17 -25.83
CA SER A 114 4.95 8.02 -27.02
C SER A 114 6.32 8.30 -27.68
N GLN A 115 7.42 8.09 -26.96
CA GLN A 115 8.77 8.25 -27.48
C GLN A 115 9.20 7.08 -28.38
N THR A 116 8.58 5.90 -28.21
CA THR A 116 9.01 4.65 -28.86
C THR A 116 7.92 4.01 -29.71
N GLU A 117 6.65 4.25 -29.40
CA GLU A 117 5.49 3.61 -30.04
C GLU A 117 4.60 4.61 -30.78
N HIS A 118 4.19 4.23 -32.00
CA HIS A 118 3.34 5.08 -32.85
C HIS A 118 1.87 5.11 -32.40
N ASP A 119 1.39 4.02 -31.77
CA ASP A 119 0.05 3.88 -31.22
C ASP A 119 0.12 3.60 -29.71
N CYS A 120 0.64 4.59 -28.97
CA CYS A 120 0.96 4.47 -27.55
C CYS A 120 -0.27 4.13 -26.68
N LEU A 121 -1.48 4.55 -27.07
CA LEU A 121 -2.70 4.26 -26.33
C LEU A 121 -3.05 2.77 -26.40
N ASN A 122 -3.05 2.18 -27.60
CA ASN A 122 -3.35 0.76 -27.74
C ASN A 122 -2.26 -0.11 -27.10
N ALA A 123 -1.01 0.30 -27.22
CA ALA A 123 0.11 -0.33 -26.53
C ALA A 123 -0.08 -0.34 -25.01
N TYR A 124 -0.40 0.81 -24.44
CA TYR A 124 -0.68 0.98 -23.02
C TYR A 124 -1.85 0.09 -22.56
N LEU A 125 -2.97 0.10 -23.28
CA LEU A 125 -4.16 -0.70 -22.92
C LEU A 125 -3.90 -2.21 -23.00
N ASN A 126 -3.13 -2.66 -23.99
CA ASN A 126 -2.71 -4.06 -24.10
C ASN A 126 -1.82 -4.47 -22.92
N ASN A 127 -0.88 -3.60 -22.54
CA ASN A 127 0.01 -3.83 -21.41
C ASN A 127 -0.77 -3.85 -20.08
N LEU A 128 -1.67 -2.88 -19.86
CA LEU A 128 -2.56 -2.82 -18.69
C LEU A 128 -3.41 -4.10 -18.54
N THR A 129 -3.96 -4.60 -19.66
CA THR A 129 -4.75 -5.83 -19.67
C THR A 129 -3.90 -7.05 -19.29
N LEU A 130 -2.64 -7.09 -19.73
CA LEU A 130 -1.72 -8.17 -19.39
C LEU A 130 -1.31 -8.10 -17.92
N GLN A 131 -0.88 -6.93 -17.46
CA GLN A 131 -0.42 -6.70 -16.08
C GLN A 131 -1.51 -6.97 -15.05
N SER A 132 -2.75 -6.52 -15.31
CA SER A 132 -3.88 -6.77 -14.40
C SER A 132 -4.16 -8.26 -14.22
N ARG A 133 -4.05 -9.07 -15.27
CA ARG A 133 -4.22 -10.54 -15.18
C ARG A 133 -3.12 -11.22 -14.37
N ILE A 134 -1.87 -10.75 -14.52
CA ILE A 134 -0.73 -11.30 -13.80
C ILE A 134 -0.89 -10.99 -12.31
N CYS A 135 -1.12 -9.72 -11.97
CA CYS A 135 -1.21 -9.28 -10.59
C CYS A 135 -2.36 -9.97 -9.81
N MET A 136 -3.52 -10.17 -10.45
CA MET A 136 -4.65 -10.92 -9.88
C MET A 136 -4.29 -12.37 -9.53
N ARG A 137 -3.45 -13.01 -10.33
CA ARG A 137 -3.04 -14.40 -10.12
C ARG A 137 -2.10 -14.54 -8.92
N ASP A 138 -1.17 -13.60 -8.77
CA ASP A 138 -0.18 -13.62 -7.68
C ASP A 138 -0.85 -13.46 -6.30
N THR A 139 -1.89 -12.63 -6.19
CA THR A 139 -2.69 -12.50 -4.96
C THR A 139 -3.56 -13.72 -4.62
N SER A 140 -3.84 -14.60 -5.58
CA SER A 140 -4.70 -15.78 -5.36
C SER A 140 -3.93 -16.99 -4.80
N THR A 141 -2.59 -16.91 -4.72
CA THR A 141 -1.73 -18.04 -4.34
C THR A 141 -0.74 -17.78 -3.19
N SER A 142 -0.72 -16.61 -2.56
CA SER A 142 0.31 -16.32 -1.55
C SER A 142 -0.10 -16.64 -0.11
N SER A 143 0.41 -17.77 0.38
CA SER A 143 0.82 -17.98 1.77
C SER A 143 1.70 -16.81 2.28
N PRO A 144 1.74 -16.48 3.59
CA PRO A 144 2.42 -15.29 4.11
C PRO A 144 3.95 -15.32 4.00
N ASP A 145 4.53 -16.47 3.74
CA ASP A 145 5.99 -16.66 3.67
C ASP A 145 6.44 -16.90 2.23
N LEU A 146 6.57 -15.85 1.41
CA LEU A 146 7.48 -15.89 0.26
C LEU A 146 8.05 -14.51 -0.01
N THR A 147 9.36 -14.39 0.21
CA THR A 147 10.23 -13.42 -0.46
C THR A 147 9.91 -13.39 -1.97
N PRO A 148 9.84 -12.21 -2.61
CA PRO A 148 9.51 -12.09 -4.03
C PRO A 148 10.61 -12.74 -4.85
N THR A 149 10.46 -14.03 -5.13
CA THR A 149 11.42 -14.81 -5.90
C THR A 149 10.92 -14.86 -7.34
N VAL A 150 11.32 -13.82 -8.07
CA VAL A 150 11.82 -13.87 -9.46
C VAL A 150 11.04 -14.79 -10.42
N GLN A 151 10.16 -14.19 -11.22
CA GLN A 151 10.05 -14.58 -12.63
C GLN A 151 10.81 -13.56 -13.47
N THR A 152 12.03 -13.96 -13.84
CA THR A 152 12.86 -13.30 -14.84
C THR A 152 12.20 -13.51 -16.20
N GLU A 153 11.38 -12.55 -16.63
CA GLU A 153 11.42 -12.14 -18.03
C GLU A 153 11.97 -10.72 -18.06
N LYS A 154 13.00 -10.56 -18.89
CA LYS A 154 13.75 -9.33 -19.12
C LYS A 154 12.86 -8.33 -19.87
N SER A 155 11.76 -7.91 -19.27
CA SER A 155 11.01 -6.74 -19.68
C SER A 155 11.65 -5.55 -19.00
N GLY A 156 11.76 -4.42 -19.71
CA GLY A 156 12.42 -3.21 -19.21
C GLY A 156 11.87 -2.74 -17.85
N ILE A 157 12.59 -1.78 -17.26
CA ILE A 157 12.21 -0.97 -16.10
C ILE A 157 10.69 -1.00 -15.88
N ASP A 158 10.24 -1.58 -14.78
CA ASP A 158 8.81 -1.69 -14.47
C ASP A 158 8.15 -0.32 -14.61
N ASN A 159 7.09 -0.20 -15.40
CA ASN A 159 6.39 1.06 -15.61
C ASN A 159 5.54 1.44 -14.37
N PHE A 160 5.14 2.71 -14.28
CA PHE A 160 4.45 3.20 -13.08
C PHE A 160 3.11 2.47 -12.86
N THR A 161 2.42 2.09 -13.93
CA THR A 161 1.16 1.34 -13.88
C THR A 161 1.33 -0.04 -13.24
N LYS A 162 2.38 -0.77 -13.59
CA LYS A 162 2.64 -2.10 -13.00
C LYS A 162 2.83 -1.99 -11.49
N ILE A 163 3.62 -1.02 -11.05
CA ILE A 163 3.88 -0.74 -9.64
C ILE A 163 2.57 -0.35 -8.93
N ALA A 164 1.78 0.54 -9.54
CA ALA A 164 0.51 0.99 -8.97
C ALA A 164 -0.51 -0.14 -8.82
N LEU A 165 -0.63 -1.01 -9.82
CA LEU A 165 -1.49 -2.19 -9.75
C LEU A 165 -1.08 -3.09 -8.58
N HIS A 166 0.20 -3.39 -8.47
CA HIS A 166 0.73 -4.20 -7.36
C HIS A 166 0.36 -3.62 -6.00
N GLU A 167 0.59 -2.32 -5.80
CA GLU A 167 0.31 -1.67 -4.52
C GLU A 167 -1.19 -1.52 -4.23
N LEU A 168 -2.03 -1.30 -5.25
CA LEU A 168 -3.48 -1.31 -5.11
C LEU A 168 -4.02 -2.68 -4.69
N PHE A 169 -3.52 -3.75 -5.30
CA PHE A 169 -3.91 -5.11 -4.93
C PHE A 169 -3.45 -5.48 -3.52
N ARG A 170 -2.23 -5.09 -3.12
CA ARG A 170 -1.75 -5.25 -1.74
C ARG A 170 -2.65 -4.53 -0.74
N ARG A 171 -3.01 -3.26 -1.03
CA ARG A 171 -3.94 -2.52 -0.18
C ARG A 171 -5.31 -3.20 -0.12
N GLN A 172 -5.87 -3.62 -1.25
CA GLN A 172 -7.16 -4.30 -1.31
C GLN A 172 -7.15 -5.59 -0.50
N PHE A 173 -6.09 -6.39 -0.61
CA PHE A 173 -5.92 -7.61 0.16
C PHE A 173 -5.92 -7.31 1.67
N SER A 174 -5.10 -6.36 2.13
CA SER A 174 -5.06 -5.94 3.53
C SER A 174 -6.42 -5.48 4.05
N VAL A 175 -7.15 -4.66 3.28
CA VAL A 175 -8.51 -4.19 3.64
C VAL A 175 -9.50 -5.36 3.72
N SER A 176 -9.43 -6.31 2.79
CA SER A 176 -10.28 -7.49 2.81
C SER A 176 -10.01 -8.37 4.04
N CYS A 177 -8.74 -8.59 4.40
CA CYS A 177 -8.38 -9.35 5.60
C CYS A 177 -8.90 -8.70 6.87
N VAL A 178 -8.76 -7.37 7.00
CA VAL A 178 -9.30 -6.62 8.15
C VAL A 178 -10.83 -6.79 8.23
N SER A 179 -11.53 -6.65 7.09
CA SER A 179 -12.99 -6.84 7.06
C SER A 179 -13.44 -8.23 7.49
N VAL A 180 -12.71 -9.29 7.09
CA VAL A 180 -13.00 -10.67 7.51
C VAL A 180 -12.80 -10.83 9.02
N ILE A 181 -11.70 -10.30 9.56
CA ILE A 181 -11.43 -10.34 11.00
C ILE A 181 -12.50 -9.58 11.79
N GLU A 182 -12.94 -8.42 11.28
CA GLU A 182 -14.01 -7.64 11.89
C GLU A 182 -15.34 -8.40 11.91
N GLU A 183 -15.70 -9.09 10.83
CA GLU A 183 -16.91 -9.92 10.75
C GLU A 183 -16.84 -11.11 11.73
N GLU A 184 -15.71 -11.81 11.79
CA GLU A 184 -15.50 -12.92 12.73
C GLU A 184 -15.54 -12.46 14.20
N LEU A 185 -14.94 -11.30 14.51
CA LEU A 185 -15.00 -10.71 15.84
C LEU A 185 -16.41 -10.27 16.23
N ASP A 186 -17.19 -9.72 15.30
CA ASP A 186 -18.61 -9.39 15.56
C ASP A 186 -19.42 -10.65 15.85
N PHE A 187 -19.22 -11.72 15.08
CA PHE A 187 -19.84 -13.03 15.33
C PHE A 187 -19.49 -13.56 16.74
N LEU A 188 -18.21 -13.57 17.11
CA LEU A 188 -17.75 -14.01 18.44
C LEU A 188 -18.34 -13.15 19.56
N SER A 189 -18.34 -11.83 19.39
CA SER A 189 -18.91 -10.87 20.35
C SER A 189 -20.40 -11.12 20.58
N ASN A 190 -21.16 -11.34 19.50
CA ASN A 190 -22.58 -11.66 19.56
C ASN A 190 -22.82 -13.00 20.27
N ALA A 191 -22.04 -14.04 19.97
CA ALA A 191 -22.14 -15.34 20.63
C ALA A 191 -21.89 -15.24 22.16
N MET A 192 -20.91 -14.44 22.60
CA MET A 192 -20.62 -14.22 24.02
C MET A 192 -21.72 -13.43 24.75
N ARG A 193 -22.34 -12.45 24.08
CA ARG A 193 -23.51 -11.75 24.63
C ARG A 193 -24.71 -12.68 24.80
N HIS A 194 -24.88 -13.65 23.91
CA HIS A 194 -25.93 -14.65 24.02
C HIS A 194 -25.68 -15.65 25.15
N SER A 195 -24.45 -16.13 25.35
CA SER A 195 -24.13 -17.09 26.43
C SER A 195 -24.31 -16.50 27.83
N SER A 196 -23.83 -15.27 28.05
CA SER A 196 -24.00 -14.54 29.32
C SER A 196 -25.46 -14.25 29.68
N ARG A 197 -26.35 -14.12 28.68
CA ARG A 197 -27.79 -13.91 28.90
C ARG A 197 -28.49 -15.21 29.34
N THR A 198 -28.12 -16.35 28.77
CA THR A 198 -28.67 -17.66 29.15
C THR A 198 -28.27 -18.12 30.57
N ASP A 199 -27.08 -17.75 31.04
CA ASP A 199 -26.63 -18.10 32.40
C ASP A 199 -27.32 -17.22 33.48
N SER A 200 -27.75 -16.00 33.14
CA SER A 200 -28.49 -15.13 34.06
C SER A 200 -29.95 -15.58 34.25
N ASP A 201 -30.61 -16.05 33.19
CA ASP A 201 -32.04 -16.41 33.23
C ASP A 201 -32.30 -17.78 33.88
N SER A 202 -31.28 -18.63 34.04
CA SER A 202 -31.40 -19.93 34.70
C SER A 202 -31.31 -19.87 36.24
N SER A 203 -30.96 -18.72 36.81
CA SER A 203 -30.86 -18.51 38.27
C SER A 203 -32.12 -17.91 38.91
N LEU A 204 -33.08 -17.40 38.11
CA LEU A 204 -34.28 -16.71 38.62
C LEU A 204 -35.52 -17.60 38.85
N PHE A 205 -35.44 -18.92 38.58
CA PHE A 205 -36.59 -19.84 38.72
C PHE A 205 -36.43 -20.93 39.77
N ARG A 206 -35.47 -20.82 40.71
CA ARG A 206 -35.24 -21.87 41.72
C ARG A 206 -35.26 -21.39 43.17
N GLU A 207 -36.25 -20.57 43.52
CA GLU A 207 -36.55 -20.28 44.93
C GLU A 207 -38.07 -20.17 45.17
N GLN A 208 -38.81 -21.25 44.91
CA GLN A 208 -40.18 -21.36 45.41
C GLN A 208 -40.59 -22.82 45.63
N MET A 209 -40.08 -23.43 46.70
CA MET A 209 -40.72 -24.53 47.42
C MET A 209 -39.77 -24.95 48.54
N ASN A 210 -40.07 -24.53 49.77
CA ASN A 210 -39.72 -25.22 51.03
C ASN A 210 -40.23 -24.40 52.22
N HIS A 211 -41.54 -24.29 52.35
CA HIS A 211 -42.17 -24.05 53.65
C HIS A 211 -43.35 -25.00 53.81
N GLU A 212 -43.03 -26.20 54.26
CA GLU A 212 -44.00 -27.15 54.81
C GLU A 212 -44.29 -26.71 56.25
N ILE A 213 -45.39 -26.00 56.45
CA ILE A 213 -45.95 -25.75 57.79
C ILE A 213 -47.01 -26.83 58.04
N VAL A 214 -46.67 -27.70 58.99
CA VAL A 214 -47.49 -28.77 59.56
C VAL A 214 -48.85 -28.23 60.04
N PRO A 215 -49.99 -28.92 59.80
CA PRO A 215 -51.27 -28.50 60.33
C PRO A 215 -51.40 -28.87 61.82
N ALA A 216 -51.78 -27.87 62.62
CA ALA A 216 -52.24 -28.07 63.99
C ALA A 216 -53.57 -28.83 63.99
N LEU A 217 -53.66 -29.92 64.77
CA LEU A 217 -54.93 -30.46 65.25
C LEU A 217 -54.88 -30.63 66.77
N LEU A 218 -55.59 -29.72 67.44
CA LEU A 218 -56.06 -29.84 68.81
C LEU A 218 -57.40 -30.61 68.79
N ARG A 219 -57.41 -31.84 69.30
CA ARG A 219 -58.35 -32.33 70.33
C ARG A 219 -58.06 -33.78 70.71
#